data_AF-A0A7K1AZP4-F1
#
_entry.id   AF-A0A7K1AZP4-F1
#
_cell.length_a   1.000
_cell.length_b   1.000
_cell.length_c   1.000
_cell.angle_alpha   90.00
_cell.angle_beta   90.00
_cell.angle_gamma   90.00
#
_symmetry.space_group_name_H-M   'P 1'
#
loop_
_entity.id
_entity.type
_entity.pdbx_description
1 polymer ?
#
loop_
_entity_poly.entity_id
_entity_poly.type
_entity_poly.pdbx_seq_one_letter_code
_entity_poly.pdbx_strand_id
1 'polypeptide(L)'
;AWNHYLANDNQGRGVILLGHSQGTGHIIRLLKEVVDPSEAQRSVLISAIMLGGAVAVPEGEDVGAAMRNIPLCRSNEQTGCIITYASFRDTAPPPANAYFGRPGGMGQPSPEGEMAGCTNPAALSGGMGVLKSAFVTADWAFTDPALAASITTPFMGFPDLLEAECVYANGFSYLEVHTNADPTDARADSFKGDLSPEWGTHAVDWEIASLNILDVVNEEINQWKKTH
;
A
#
# COMPACT_ATOMS: atom_id res chain seq x y z
N ALA A 1 -2.06 9.04 -21.97
CA ALA A 1 -1.98 9.89 -20.76
C ALA A 1 -0.52 10.17 -20.40
N TRP A 2 0.26 9.18 -19.95
CA TRP A 2 1.65 9.35 -19.53
C TRP A 2 2.55 10.16 -20.48
N ASN A 3 2.68 9.73 -21.74
CA ASN A 3 3.51 10.44 -22.72
C ASN A 3 3.04 11.89 -22.97
N HIS A 4 1.73 12.14 -22.88
CA HIS A 4 1.20 13.49 -23.03
C HIS A 4 1.58 14.36 -21.83
N TYR A 5 1.43 13.85 -20.60
CA TYR A 5 1.85 14.54 -19.38
C TYR A 5 3.34 14.89 -19.42
N LEU A 6 4.20 13.93 -19.79
CA LEU A 6 5.64 14.18 -19.90
C LEU A 6 5.97 15.26 -20.93
N ALA A 7 5.29 15.27 -22.08
CA ALA A 7 5.56 16.21 -23.17
C ALA A 7 5.00 17.61 -22.94
N ASN A 8 3.90 17.77 -22.19
CA ASN A 8 3.14 19.02 -22.12
C ASN A 8 3.08 19.63 -20.72
N ASP A 9 3.10 18.81 -19.67
CA ASP A 9 2.74 19.26 -18.32
C ASP A 9 3.86 19.08 -17.30
N ASN A 10 4.71 18.05 -17.43
CA ASN A 10 5.63 17.62 -16.36
C ASN A 10 6.65 18.70 -15.96
N GLN A 11 7.16 19.47 -16.92
CA GLN A 11 8.12 20.56 -16.67
C GLN A 11 9.31 20.13 -15.79
N GLY A 12 9.78 18.89 -15.94
CA GLY A 12 10.90 18.33 -15.17
C GLY A 12 10.58 17.94 -13.73
N ARG A 13 9.32 17.94 -13.31
CA ARG A 13 8.93 17.47 -11.97
C ARG A 13 9.12 15.96 -11.83
N GLY A 14 9.41 15.52 -10.61
CA GLY A 14 9.27 14.13 -10.23
C GLY A 14 7.79 13.72 -10.16
N VAL A 15 7.54 12.42 -10.29
CA VAL A 15 6.21 11.84 -10.38
C VAL A 15 6.02 10.81 -9.28
N ILE A 16 4.85 10.87 -8.64
CA ILE A 16 4.34 9.80 -7.79
C ILE A 16 3.09 9.21 -8.47
N LEU A 17 3.05 7.90 -8.61
CA LEU A 17 1.91 7.17 -9.17
C LEU A 17 1.11 6.52 -8.04
N LEU A 18 -0.19 6.77 -7.98
CA LEU A 18 -1.09 6.26 -6.94
C LEU A 18 -2.18 5.41 -7.57
N GLY A 19 -2.35 4.18 -7.10
CA GLY A 19 -3.38 3.26 -7.58
C GLY A 19 -3.96 2.40 -6.47
N HIS A 20 -5.23 2.04 -6.64
CA HIS A 20 -5.93 1.05 -5.82
C HIS A 20 -6.66 0.08 -6.74
N SER A 21 -6.74 -1.19 -6.35
CA SER A 21 -7.55 -2.20 -7.04
C SER A 21 -7.24 -2.26 -8.54
N GLN A 22 -8.21 -2.03 -9.43
CA GLN A 22 -7.99 -1.99 -10.88
C GLN A 22 -6.95 -0.93 -11.31
N GLY A 23 -6.86 0.19 -10.58
CA GLY A 23 -5.86 1.22 -10.82
C GLY A 23 -4.42 0.70 -10.68
N THR A 24 -4.19 -0.24 -9.75
CA THR A 24 -2.91 -0.93 -9.60
C THR A 24 -2.53 -1.69 -10.88
N GLY A 25 -3.48 -2.40 -11.50
CA GLY A 25 -3.23 -3.08 -12.78
C GLY A 25 -2.84 -2.13 -13.93
N HIS A 26 -3.46 -0.94 -13.98
CA HIS A 26 -3.10 0.08 -14.96
C HIS A 26 -1.68 0.63 -14.74
N ILE A 27 -1.30 0.88 -13.49
CA ILE A 27 0.04 1.36 -13.15
C ILE A 27 1.09 0.28 -13.40
N ILE A 28 0.83 -0.98 -13.05
CA ILE A 28 1.71 -2.11 -13.37
C ILE A 28 1.99 -2.15 -14.87
N ARG A 29 0.95 -2.02 -15.70
CA ARG A 29 1.11 -2.00 -17.15
C ARG A 29 1.95 -0.81 -17.62
N LEU A 30 1.67 0.39 -17.12
CA LEU A 30 2.43 1.60 -17.45
C LEU A 30 3.90 1.44 -17.08
N LEU A 31 4.18 0.99 -15.85
CA LEU A 31 5.54 0.79 -15.36
C LEU A 31 6.27 -0.25 -16.22
N LYS A 32 5.68 -1.43 -16.40
CA LYS A 32 6.30 -2.55 -17.14
C LYS A 32 6.56 -2.24 -18.62
N GLU A 33 5.63 -1.58 -19.29
CA GLU A 33 5.72 -1.35 -20.74
C GLU A 33 6.50 -0.08 -21.09
N VAL A 34 6.54 0.93 -20.20
CA VAL A 34 6.98 2.29 -20.57
C VAL A 34 8.06 2.85 -19.64
N VAL A 35 7.87 2.76 -18.32
CA VAL A 35 8.80 3.39 -17.34
C VAL A 35 9.99 2.48 -17.04
N ASP A 36 9.76 1.26 -16.57
CA ASP A 36 10.77 0.27 -16.18
C ASP A 36 11.83 0.00 -17.27
N PRO A 37 11.54 -0.05 -18.58
CA PRO A 37 12.59 -0.22 -19.61
C PRO A 37 13.37 1.07 -19.93
N SER A 38 12.89 2.26 -19.58
CA SER A 38 13.49 3.54 -19.96
C SER A 38 14.17 4.25 -18.79
N GLU A 39 15.51 4.37 -18.82
CA GLU A 39 16.27 5.06 -17.75
C GLU A 39 15.81 6.51 -17.55
N ALA A 40 15.55 7.23 -18.64
CA ALA A 40 15.05 8.60 -18.61
C ALA A 40 13.65 8.73 -18.00
N GLN A 41 12.83 7.67 -18.04
CA GLN A 41 11.53 7.70 -17.37
C GLN A 41 11.62 7.21 -15.92
N ARG A 42 12.49 6.25 -15.63
CA ARG A 42 12.78 5.84 -14.25
C ARG A 42 13.33 7.00 -13.44
N SER A 43 14.17 7.87 -14.03
CA SER A 43 14.78 8.99 -13.29
C SER A 43 13.77 10.02 -12.75
N VAL A 44 12.60 10.15 -13.40
CA VAL A 44 11.54 11.06 -12.91
C VAL A 44 10.56 10.38 -11.93
N LEU A 45 10.67 9.07 -11.71
CA LEU A 45 9.80 8.36 -10.77
C LEU A 45 10.31 8.55 -9.33
N ILE A 46 9.50 9.20 -8.49
CA ILE A 46 9.74 9.30 -7.05
C ILE A 46 9.27 8.02 -6.37
N SER A 47 8.03 7.61 -6.62
CA SER A 47 7.45 6.40 -6.02
C SER A 47 6.23 5.93 -6.81
N ALA A 48 5.93 4.63 -6.71
CA ALA A 48 4.69 4.06 -7.20
C ALA A 48 3.98 3.32 -6.06
N ILE A 49 2.84 3.85 -5.62
CA ILE A 49 2.05 3.30 -4.53
C ILE A 49 0.82 2.62 -5.12
N MET A 50 0.78 1.30 -5.01
CA MET A 50 -0.16 0.43 -5.70
C MET A 50 -0.77 -0.55 -4.70
N LEU A 51 -1.94 -0.21 -4.18
CA LEU A 51 -2.60 -0.95 -3.11
C LEU A 51 -3.79 -1.77 -3.63
N GLY A 52 -4.30 -2.71 -2.84
CA GLY A 52 -5.45 -3.55 -3.22
C GLY A 52 -5.18 -4.41 -4.47
N GLY A 53 -3.92 -4.75 -4.68
CA GLY A 53 -3.35 -5.48 -5.79
C GLY A 53 -1.88 -5.75 -5.47
N ALA A 54 -1.18 -6.49 -6.34
CA ALA A 54 0.21 -6.80 -6.08
C ALA A 54 1.05 -6.75 -7.35
N VAL A 55 2.28 -6.27 -7.19
CA VAL A 55 3.34 -6.44 -8.18
C VAL A 55 3.93 -7.84 -8.03
N ALA A 56 4.10 -8.56 -9.13
CA ALA A 56 4.78 -9.85 -9.09
C ALA A 56 6.28 -9.65 -8.81
N VAL A 57 6.80 -10.39 -7.84
CA VAL A 57 8.23 -10.51 -7.54
C VAL A 57 8.61 -11.98 -7.40
N PRO A 58 9.85 -12.38 -7.70
CA PRO A 58 10.34 -13.69 -7.30
C PRO A 58 10.30 -13.84 -5.77
N GLU A 59 10.18 -15.07 -5.26
CA GLU A 59 10.18 -15.29 -3.82
C GLU A 59 11.46 -14.76 -3.15
N GLY A 60 11.31 -13.86 -2.18
CA GLY A 60 12.42 -13.26 -1.43
C GLY A 60 13.17 -12.14 -2.15
N GLU A 61 12.71 -11.72 -3.33
CA GLU A 61 13.35 -10.70 -4.16
C GLU A 61 12.48 -9.43 -4.28
N ASP A 62 13.11 -8.31 -4.67
CA ASP A 62 12.43 -7.02 -4.85
C ASP A 62 12.20 -6.64 -6.31
N VAL A 63 12.82 -7.36 -7.24
CA VAL A 63 12.73 -7.20 -8.71
C VAL A 63 12.87 -8.55 -9.39
N GLY A 64 12.54 -8.63 -10.67
CA GLY A 64 12.87 -9.78 -11.52
C GLY A 64 11.67 -10.48 -12.17
N ALA A 65 10.44 -10.17 -11.73
CA ALA A 65 9.21 -10.68 -12.34
C ALA A 65 8.44 -9.59 -13.09
N ALA A 66 7.61 -8.79 -12.41
CA ALA A 66 6.84 -7.74 -13.09
C ALA A 66 7.73 -6.57 -13.57
N MET A 67 8.72 -6.18 -12.76
CA MET A 67 9.68 -5.11 -13.05
C MET A 67 11.10 -5.68 -13.08
N ARG A 68 11.93 -5.18 -13.99
CA ARG A 68 13.36 -5.55 -14.07
C ARG A 68 14.26 -4.60 -13.28
N ASN A 69 13.89 -3.33 -13.17
CA ASN A 69 14.74 -2.27 -12.64
C ASN A 69 14.11 -1.49 -11.48
N ILE A 70 12.78 -1.44 -11.38
CA ILE A 70 12.06 -0.73 -10.32
C ILE A 70 11.77 -1.70 -9.16
N PRO A 71 12.46 -1.58 -8.00
CA PRO A 71 12.31 -2.48 -6.87
C PRO A 71 11.11 -2.15 -5.98
N LEU A 72 10.75 -3.07 -5.10
CA LEU A 72 10.00 -2.76 -3.89
C LEU A 72 10.79 -1.79 -2.99
N CYS A 73 10.08 -0.93 -2.25
CA CYS A 73 10.70 0.02 -1.32
C CYS A 73 11.23 -0.70 -0.06
N ARG A 74 12.45 -0.34 0.36
CA ARG A 74 13.16 -0.88 1.53
C ARG A 74 13.68 0.18 2.50
N SER A 75 13.56 1.47 2.17
CA SER A 75 13.82 2.58 3.09
C SER A 75 13.00 3.82 2.73
N ASN A 76 12.81 4.74 3.70
CA ASN A 76 12.01 5.94 3.52
C ASN A 76 12.63 6.94 2.53
N GLU A 77 13.94 6.90 2.33
CA GLU A 77 14.64 7.80 1.40
C GLU A 77 14.84 7.17 0.02
N GLN A 78 14.41 5.92 -0.19
CA GLN A 78 14.58 5.24 -1.47
C GLN A 78 13.60 5.79 -2.50
N THR A 79 14.10 6.45 -3.54
CA THR A 79 13.28 6.92 -4.66
C THR A 79 13.24 5.89 -5.78
N GLY A 80 12.21 5.94 -6.62
CA GLY A 80 12.05 5.07 -7.78
C GLY A 80 11.72 3.64 -7.40
N CYS A 81 11.01 3.45 -6.29
CA CYS A 81 10.59 2.14 -5.78
C CYS A 81 9.06 2.04 -5.69
N ILE A 82 8.59 0.84 -5.36
CA ILE A 82 7.17 0.49 -5.28
C ILE A 82 6.76 0.22 -3.83
N ILE A 83 5.69 0.87 -3.39
CA ILE A 83 4.93 0.48 -2.19
C ILE A 83 3.68 -0.29 -2.67
N THR A 84 3.55 -1.55 -2.26
CA THR A 84 2.42 -2.38 -2.63
C THR A 84 2.06 -3.36 -1.53
N TYR A 85 0.77 -3.58 -1.34
CA TYR A 85 0.23 -4.65 -0.52
C TYR A 85 -1.25 -4.87 -0.84
N ALA A 86 -1.71 -6.07 -0.52
CA ALA A 86 -3.09 -6.33 -0.15
C ALA A 86 -3.13 -6.57 1.35
N SER A 87 -4.20 -6.16 2.03
CA SER A 87 -4.29 -6.24 3.49
C SER A 87 -5.35 -7.24 3.97
N PHE A 88 -5.02 -7.95 5.05
CA PHE A 88 -5.91 -8.87 5.77
C PHE A 88 -5.67 -8.72 7.27
N ARG A 89 -6.70 -8.99 8.06
CA ARG A 89 -6.55 -9.03 9.52
C ARG A 89 -5.81 -10.30 9.94
N ASP A 90 -5.02 -10.21 10.99
CA ASP A 90 -4.44 -11.37 11.67
C ASP A 90 -5.50 -12.39 12.12
N THR A 91 -6.67 -11.93 12.57
CA THR A 91 -7.79 -12.78 12.99
C THR A 91 -8.59 -13.38 11.81
N ALA A 92 -8.36 -12.91 10.59
CA ALA A 92 -9.06 -13.34 9.38
C ALA A 92 -8.08 -13.39 8.18
N PRO A 93 -7.12 -14.34 8.21
CA PRO A 93 -6.12 -14.46 7.14
C PRO A 93 -6.78 -14.85 5.80
N PRO A 94 -6.07 -14.67 4.66
CA PRO A 94 -6.62 -14.96 3.35
C PRO A 94 -7.16 -16.40 3.24
N PRO A 95 -8.45 -16.59 2.91
CA PRO A 95 -8.95 -17.93 2.59
C PRO A 95 -8.36 -18.43 1.27
N ALA A 96 -8.48 -19.74 1.00
CA ALA A 96 -7.90 -20.34 -0.21
C ALA A 96 -8.40 -19.71 -1.53
N ASN A 97 -9.62 -19.17 -1.53
CA ASN A 97 -10.27 -18.45 -2.63
C ASN A 97 -10.16 -16.92 -2.51
N ALA A 98 -9.26 -16.39 -1.68
CA ALA A 98 -9.04 -14.95 -1.54
C ALA A 98 -8.72 -14.31 -2.89
N TYR A 99 -9.24 -13.10 -3.09
CA TYR A 99 -9.01 -12.36 -4.31
C TYR A 99 -7.62 -11.74 -4.37
N PHE A 100 -7.02 -11.41 -3.23
CA PHE A 100 -5.74 -10.70 -3.19
C PHE A 100 -4.68 -11.47 -2.40
N GLY A 101 -3.46 -10.94 -2.37
CA GLY A 101 -2.30 -11.60 -1.78
C GLY A 101 -1.54 -12.54 -2.74
N ARG A 102 -1.90 -12.52 -4.03
CA ARG A 102 -1.17 -13.20 -5.12
C ARG A 102 -1.03 -12.26 -6.32
N PRO A 103 0.00 -12.42 -7.18
CA PRO A 103 0.28 -11.50 -8.28
C PRO A 103 -0.87 -11.31 -9.27
N GLY A 104 -1.61 -12.38 -9.58
CA GLY A 104 -2.69 -12.32 -10.55
C GLY A 104 -3.94 -11.58 -10.04
N GLY A 105 -4.12 -11.49 -8.72
CA GLY A 105 -5.34 -10.96 -8.10
C GLY A 105 -6.59 -11.76 -8.50
N MET A 106 -7.75 -11.32 -8.02
CA MET A 106 -9.08 -11.91 -8.31
C MET A 106 -9.12 -13.46 -8.23
N GLY A 107 -8.40 -14.04 -7.26
CA GLY A 107 -8.37 -15.48 -7.01
C GLY A 107 -7.49 -16.28 -7.97
N GLN A 108 -6.72 -15.61 -8.83
CA GLN A 108 -5.77 -16.27 -9.72
C GLN A 108 -4.59 -16.83 -8.92
N PRO A 109 -4.08 -18.02 -9.29
CA PRO A 109 -2.88 -18.58 -8.67
C PRO A 109 -1.64 -17.74 -9.01
N SER A 110 -0.62 -17.83 -8.16
CA SER A 110 0.70 -17.29 -8.50
C SER A 110 1.36 -18.12 -9.60
N PRO A 111 2.05 -17.50 -10.56
CA PRO A 111 3.03 -18.20 -11.39
C PRO A 111 4.09 -18.90 -10.53
N GLU A 112 4.68 -19.98 -11.05
CA GLU A 112 5.72 -20.73 -10.34
C GLU A 112 6.92 -19.83 -10.02
N GLY A 113 7.35 -19.82 -8.75
CA GLY A 113 8.48 -19.01 -8.26
C GLY A 113 8.18 -17.53 -8.08
N GLU A 114 6.94 -17.08 -8.31
CA GLU A 114 6.51 -15.70 -8.09
C GLU A 114 5.56 -15.59 -6.88
N MET A 115 5.66 -14.47 -6.17
CA MET A 115 4.76 -14.08 -5.09
C MET A 115 4.29 -12.64 -5.28
N ALA A 116 3.21 -12.28 -4.59
CA ALA A 116 2.80 -10.89 -4.49
C ALA A 116 3.88 -10.11 -3.72
N GLY A 117 4.29 -8.96 -4.23
CA GLY A 117 5.09 -8.02 -3.47
C GLY A 117 4.31 -7.51 -2.26
N CYS A 118 5.01 -7.34 -1.14
CA CYS A 118 4.48 -6.71 0.06
C CYS A 118 5.52 -5.75 0.64
N THR A 119 5.10 -4.51 0.89
CA THR A 119 5.88 -3.49 1.58
C THR A 119 5.05 -2.91 2.71
N ASN A 120 5.57 -2.98 3.94
CA ASN A 120 4.96 -2.33 5.09
C ASN A 120 5.45 -0.87 5.17
N PRO A 121 4.60 0.15 4.91
CA PRO A 121 5.03 1.55 4.97
C PRO A 121 5.43 2.01 6.38
N ALA A 122 5.05 1.29 7.45
CA ALA A 122 5.50 1.56 8.80
C ALA A 122 6.89 0.95 9.12
N ALA A 123 7.35 0.00 8.32
CA ALA A 123 8.63 -0.70 8.51
C ALA A 123 9.18 -1.20 7.17
N LEU A 124 9.60 -0.29 6.29
CA LEU A 124 10.07 -0.65 4.94
C LEU A 124 11.28 -1.60 4.95
N SER A 125 12.11 -1.55 5.99
CA SER A 125 13.23 -2.49 6.20
C SER A 125 12.79 -3.91 6.64
N GLY A 126 11.49 -4.13 6.83
CA GLY A 126 10.90 -5.39 7.29
C GLY A 126 10.52 -5.38 8.77
N GLY A 127 9.62 -6.31 9.12
CA GLY A 127 9.09 -6.51 10.46
C GLY A 127 7.77 -5.80 10.74
N MET A 128 7.36 -5.89 12.01
CA MET A 128 6.18 -5.23 12.57
C MET A 128 6.39 -3.72 12.67
N GLY A 129 5.36 -2.95 12.33
CA GLY A 129 5.38 -1.49 12.46
C GLY A 129 4.00 -0.95 12.82
N VAL A 130 3.99 0.10 13.65
CA VAL A 130 2.76 0.83 14.02
C VAL A 130 2.26 1.63 12.83
N LEU A 131 1.03 1.33 12.41
CA LEU A 131 0.38 2.06 11.34
C LEU A 131 -0.23 3.38 11.86
N LYS A 132 0.07 4.45 11.13
CA LYS A 132 -0.57 5.74 11.23
C LYS A 132 -1.68 5.80 10.19
N SER A 133 -2.89 5.57 10.65
CA SER A 133 -4.08 5.56 9.81
C SER A 133 -4.69 6.96 9.65
N ALA A 134 -5.48 7.13 8.60
CA ALA A 134 -6.45 8.21 8.48
C ALA A 134 -7.68 7.69 7.73
N PHE A 135 -8.81 7.61 8.43
CA PHE A 135 -10.08 7.19 7.88
C PHE A 135 -11.04 8.38 7.75
N VAL A 136 -12.02 8.25 6.86
CA VAL A 136 -13.12 9.22 6.75
C VAL A 136 -13.94 9.21 8.03
N THR A 137 -14.11 10.37 8.65
CA THR A 137 -14.79 10.48 9.96
C THR A 137 -16.25 10.00 9.91
N ALA A 138 -16.93 10.19 8.77
CA ALA A 138 -18.30 9.72 8.58
C ALA A 138 -18.46 8.20 8.66
N ASP A 139 -17.43 7.45 8.24
CA ASP A 139 -17.47 5.98 8.27
C ASP A 139 -17.34 5.46 9.69
N TRP A 140 -16.76 6.22 10.61
CA TRP A 140 -16.44 5.81 11.97
C TRP A 140 -17.42 6.33 13.03
N ALA A 141 -18.63 6.72 12.62
CA ALA A 141 -19.69 7.23 13.50
C ALA A 141 -19.68 6.50 14.86
N PHE A 142 -19.21 7.25 15.86
CA PHE A 142 -18.70 6.81 17.15
C PHE A 142 -19.74 6.06 17.96
N THR A 143 -19.29 5.17 18.84
CA THR A 143 -20.15 4.52 19.84
C THR A 143 -20.77 5.54 20.81
N ASP A 144 -20.14 6.71 21.00
CA ASP A 144 -20.68 7.86 21.73
C ASP A 144 -21.07 9.02 20.79
N PRO A 145 -22.38 9.31 20.63
CA PRO A 145 -22.89 10.42 19.83
C PRO A 145 -22.40 11.82 20.27
N ALA A 146 -22.04 12.01 21.55
CA ALA A 146 -21.54 13.30 22.05
C ALA A 146 -20.10 13.56 21.61
N LEU A 147 -19.26 12.52 21.58
CA LEU A 147 -17.91 12.60 21.03
C LEU A 147 -17.95 12.83 19.52
N ALA A 148 -18.87 12.17 18.82
CA ALA A 148 -19.09 12.35 17.38
C ALA A 148 -19.34 13.81 16.98
N ALA A 149 -20.15 14.53 17.76
CA ALA A 149 -20.51 15.92 17.47
C ALA A 149 -19.33 16.90 17.63
N SER A 150 -18.29 16.52 18.38
CA SER A 150 -17.13 17.38 18.65
C SER A 150 -16.06 17.33 17.55
N ILE A 151 -16.12 16.32 16.67
CA ILE A 151 -15.06 16.06 15.69
C ILE A 151 -15.49 16.60 14.34
N THR A 152 -14.76 17.62 13.89
CA THR A 152 -15.12 18.43 12.70
C THR A 152 -14.16 18.22 11.54
N THR A 153 -13.08 17.48 11.73
CA THR A 153 -12.15 17.14 10.65
C THR A 153 -12.76 16.09 9.73
N PRO A 154 -12.50 16.15 8.41
CA PRO A 154 -13.04 15.17 7.46
C PRO A 154 -12.38 13.78 7.59
N PHE A 155 -11.17 13.74 8.15
CA PHE A 155 -10.40 12.53 8.42
C PHE A 155 -10.02 12.45 9.88
N MET A 156 -9.84 11.22 10.36
CA MET A 156 -9.41 10.89 11.71
C MET A 156 -8.36 9.78 11.66
N GLY A 157 -7.26 9.98 12.39
CA GLY A 157 -6.33 8.90 12.68
C GLY A 157 -6.66 8.18 13.98
N PHE A 158 -6.21 6.93 14.06
CA PHE A 158 -6.28 6.11 15.27
C PHE A 158 -4.85 5.74 15.70
N PRO A 159 -4.15 6.64 16.43
CA PRO A 159 -2.77 6.39 16.84
C PRO A 159 -2.65 5.11 17.63
N ASP A 160 -1.62 4.30 17.32
CA ASP A 160 -1.30 3.06 18.02
C ASP A 160 -2.40 1.98 18.02
N LEU A 161 -3.48 2.18 17.26
CA LEU A 161 -4.55 1.19 17.16
C LEU A 161 -4.15 0.01 16.28
N LEU A 162 -3.38 0.27 15.22
CA LEU A 162 -3.05 -0.73 14.22
C LEU A 162 -1.56 -0.95 14.16
N GLU A 163 -1.16 -2.21 14.10
CA GLU A 163 0.19 -2.65 13.76
C GLU A 163 0.10 -3.59 12.58
N ALA A 164 1.15 -3.66 11.77
CA ALA A 164 1.16 -4.58 10.66
C ALA A 164 2.56 -5.09 10.34
N GLU A 165 2.60 -6.25 9.71
CA GLU A 165 3.79 -6.81 9.09
C GLU A 165 3.46 -7.48 7.75
N CYS A 166 4.46 -7.56 6.87
CA CYS A 166 4.31 -8.35 5.64
C CYS A 166 4.56 -9.82 5.93
N VAL A 167 3.54 -10.65 5.70
CA VAL A 167 3.58 -12.11 5.93
C VAL A 167 3.52 -12.85 4.59
N TYR A 168 4.21 -14.00 4.52
CA TYR A 168 3.97 -15.01 3.48
C TYR A 168 3.47 -16.30 4.14
N ALA A 169 2.21 -16.64 3.90
CA ALA A 169 1.57 -17.83 4.47
C ALA A 169 0.60 -18.45 3.48
N ASN A 170 0.58 -19.79 3.41
CA ASN A 170 -0.35 -20.56 2.56
C ASN A 170 -0.37 -20.12 1.07
N GLY A 171 0.77 -19.68 0.56
CA GLY A 171 0.91 -19.19 -0.82
C GLY A 171 0.26 -17.82 -1.06
N PHE A 172 0.10 -17.01 -0.01
CA PHE A 172 -0.32 -15.62 -0.08
C PHE A 172 0.75 -14.73 0.56
N SER A 173 1.06 -13.60 -0.07
CA SER A 173 1.84 -12.52 0.52
C SER A 173 0.97 -11.28 0.71
N TYR A 174 0.87 -10.80 1.93
CA TYR A 174 -0.05 -9.73 2.29
C TYR A 174 0.45 -8.96 3.51
N LEU A 175 -0.09 -7.76 3.69
CA LEU A 175 0.05 -6.98 4.91
C LEU A 175 -0.94 -7.53 5.93
N GLU A 176 -0.43 -8.24 6.93
CA GLU A 176 -1.22 -8.71 8.05
C GLU A 176 -1.40 -7.55 9.05
N VAL A 177 -2.64 -7.21 9.36
CA VAL A 177 -3.00 -6.07 10.21
C VAL A 177 -3.53 -6.58 11.55
N HIS A 178 -2.81 -6.26 12.61
CA HIS A 178 -3.21 -6.47 13.99
C HIS A 178 -3.93 -5.24 14.54
N THR A 179 -4.93 -5.44 15.39
CA THR A 179 -5.62 -4.36 16.12
C THR A 179 -5.30 -4.44 17.60
N ASN A 180 -4.67 -3.40 18.13
CA ASN A 180 -4.37 -3.18 19.54
C ASN A 180 -5.63 -2.71 20.30
N ALA A 181 -6.63 -3.58 20.39
CA ALA A 181 -7.87 -3.30 21.12
C ALA A 181 -7.63 -3.24 22.65
N ASP A 182 -8.22 -2.25 23.30
CA ASP A 182 -8.27 -2.14 24.76
C ASP A 182 -9.72 -1.87 25.18
N PRO A 183 -10.48 -2.94 25.53
CA PRO A 183 -11.90 -2.80 25.88
C PRO A 183 -12.13 -2.03 27.19
N THR A 184 -11.07 -1.61 27.89
CA THR A 184 -11.14 -0.80 29.10
C THR A 184 -11.04 0.70 28.83
N ASP A 185 -10.67 1.11 27.62
CA ASP A 185 -10.64 2.51 27.21
C ASP A 185 -11.87 2.89 26.36
N ALA A 186 -11.93 4.17 25.97
CA ALA A 186 -13.03 4.72 25.17
C ALA A 186 -12.71 4.80 23.66
N ARG A 187 -11.55 4.31 23.23
CA ARG A 187 -11.11 4.30 21.83
C ARG A 187 -11.80 3.16 21.08
N ALA A 188 -11.59 3.14 19.77
CA ALA A 188 -12.09 2.03 18.96
C ALA A 188 -11.25 0.77 19.19
N ASP A 189 -11.91 -0.37 19.29
CA ASP A 189 -11.29 -1.70 19.40
C ASP A 189 -11.21 -2.44 18.05
N SER A 190 -11.60 -1.79 16.96
CA SER A 190 -11.61 -2.36 15.61
C SER A 190 -11.65 -1.25 14.58
N PHE A 191 -11.52 -1.63 13.31
CA PHE A 191 -11.71 -0.75 12.16
C PHE A 191 -12.74 -1.28 11.19
N LYS A 192 -13.37 -0.42 10.39
CA LYS A 192 -14.30 -0.83 9.33
C LYS A 192 -13.57 -1.13 8.03
N GLY A 193 -14.26 -1.71 7.05
CA GLY A 193 -13.74 -1.94 5.71
C GLY A 193 -13.78 -3.39 5.24
N ASP A 194 -14.25 -4.31 6.08
CA ASP A 194 -14.47 -5.69 5.67
C ASP A 194 -15.64 -5.78 4.68
N LEU A 195 -15.42 -6.48 3.57
CA LEU A 195 -16.46 -6.77 2.58
C LEU A 195 -16.95 -8.21 2.74
N SER A 196 -16.20 -9.17 2.20
CA SER A 196 -16.31 -10.60 2.50
C SER A 196 -14.90 -11.15 2.78
N PRO A 197 -14.77 -12.36 3.36
CA PRO A 197 -13.46 -12.93 3.68
C PRO A 197 -12.47 -12.95 2.51
N GLU A 198 -12.96 -13.12 1.29
CA GLU A 198 -12.13 -13.13 0.07
C GLU A 198 -11.46 -11.79 -0.24
N TRP A 199 -12.05 -10.68 0.21
CA TRP A 199 -11.54 -9.33 -0.02
C TRP A 199 -10.54 -8.87 1.05
N GLY A 200 -10.50 -9.52 2.22
CA GLY A 200 -9.76 -8.98 3.36
C GLY A 200 -10.23 -7.56 3.71
N THR A 201 -9.28 -6.65 3.91
CA THR A 201 -9.54 -5.23 4.22
C THR A 201 -9.38 -4.31 2.99
N HIS A 202 -9.59 -4.87 1.79
CA HIS A 202 -9.39 -4.19 0.51
C HIS A 202 -10.09 -2.83 0.36
N ALA A 203 -11.24 -2.64 1.01
CA ALA A 203 -11.95 -1.36 0.93
C ALA A 203 -11.21 -0.21 1.63
N VAL A 204 -10.25 -0.52 2.49
CA VAL A 204 -9.54 0.44 3.35
C VAL A 204 -8.02 0.31 3.29
N ASP A 205 -7.47 -0.30 2.23
CA ASP A 205 -6.01 -0.47 2.09
C ASP A 205 -5.26 0.86 2.22
N TRP A 206 -5.83 1.96 1.72
CA TRP A 206 -5.22 3.28 1.84
C TRP A 206 -5.30 3.80 3.27
N GLU A 207 -6.49 3.76 3.86
CA GLU A 207 -6.82 4.39 5.13
C GLU A 207 -5.99 3.82 6.28
N ILE A 208 -5.74 2.51 6.29
CA ILE A 208 -5.02 1.82 7.38
C ILE A 208 -3.60 2.38 7.59
N ALA A 209 -2.92 2.86 6.54
CA ALA A 209 -1.52 3.30 6.60
C ALA A 209 -1.23 4.62 5.86
N SER A 210 -2.27 5.38 5.50
CA SER A 210 -2.16 6.59 4.68
C SER A 210 -1.18 7.62 5.22
N LEU A 211 -1.09 7.80 6.55
CA LEU A 211 -0.14 8.74 7.13
C LEU A 211 1.29 8.19 7.16
N ASN A 212 1.50 6.87 7.26
CA ASN A 212 2.84 6.30 7.03
C ASN A 212 3.29 6.52 5.59
N ILE A 213 2.39 6.29 4.63
CA ILE A 213 2.69 6.50 3.20
C ILE A 213 3.01 7.98 2.95
N LEU A 214 2.27 8.91 3.58
CA LEU A 214 2.56 10.33 3.50
C LEU A 214 3.95 10.67 4.08
N ASP A 215 4.30 10.10 5.22
CA ASP A 215 5.63 10.27 5.82
C ASP A 215 6.74 9.78 4.88
N VAL A 216 6.60 8.57 4.32
CA VAL A 216 7.54 8.00 3.36
C VAL A 216 7.66 8.89 2.12
N VAL A 217 6.54 9.27 1.52
CA VAL A 217 6.52 10.13 0.33
C VAL A 217 7.21 11.48 0.58
N ASN A 218 7.03 12.07 1.76
CA ASN A 218 7.73 13.31 2.10
C ASN A 218 9.25 13.12 2.11
N GLU A 219 9.75 12.02 2.65
CA GLU A 219 11.18 11.69 2.64
C GLU A 219 11.69 11.39 1.23
N GLU A 220 10.96 10.60 0.43
CA GLU A 220 11.28 10.33 -0.97
C GLU A 220 11.34 11.63 -1.80
N ILE A 221 10.38 12.54 -1.63
CA ILE A 221 10.37 13.86 -2.29
C ILE A 221 11.60 14.67 -1.87
N ASN A 222 11.91 14.71 -0.58
CA ASN A 222 13.08 15.43 -0.07
C ASN A 222 14.38 14.86 -0.64
N GLN A 223 14.46 13.54 -0.77
CA GLN A 223 15.63 12.89 -1.36
C GLN A 223 15.72 13.15 -2.86
N TRP A 224 14.61 13.07 -3.60
CA TRP A 224 14.58 13.35 -5.03
C TRP A 224 15.05 14.77 -5.36
N LYS A 225 14.62 15.76 -4.56
CA LYS A 225 15.06 17.17 -4.70
C LYS A 225 16.54 17.42 -4.43
N LYS A 226 17.24 16.50 -3.73
CA LYS A 226 18.69 16.61 -3.52
C LYS A 226 19.48 16.10 -4.71
N THR A 227 18.88 15.25 -5.54
CA THR A 227 19.56 14.53 -6.64
C THR A 227 19.18 15.02 -8.04
N HIS A 228 18.22 15.95 -8.14
CA HIS A 228 17.70 16.55 -9.37
C HIS A 228 17.63 18.08 -9.26
#